data_AF-T0TFI6-F1
#
_entry.id   AF-T0TFI6-F1
#
_cell.length_a   1.000
_cell.length_b   1.000
_cell.length_c   1.000
_cell.angle_alpha   90.00
_cell.angle_beta   90.00
_cell.angle_gamma   90.00
#
_symmetry.space_group_name_H-M   'P 1'
#
loop_
_entity.id
_entity.type
_entity.pdbx_description
1 polymer ?
#
loop_
_entity_poly.entity_id
_entity_poly.type
_entity_poly.pdbx_seq_one_letter_code
_entity_poly.pdbx_strand_id
1 'polypeptide(L)'
;MSKEDLDFVIDYLFQKENWEIGDLILIGNFYTFYPTPLMSRMVREILKRVDYYSEISTNRNLVECTLINMIEICTERGELEEASFFEKEAEKLLSNERNAYHRTVFLYEKGFLKYAKGDFSGIDDMKNAIFCFEVTGAINHAKHYQSHMEKVLK
;
A
#
# COMPACT_ATOMS: atom_id res chain seq x y z
N MET A 1 -20.02 0.70 -4.90
CA MET A 1 -20.40 1.10 -3.53
C MET A 1 -21.18 2.39 -3.62
N SER A 2 -22.29 2.53 -2.89
CA SER A 2 -23.00 3.83 -2.88
C SER A 2 -22.23 4.83 -2.02
N LYS A 3 -22.49 6.13 -2.20
CA LYS A 3 -21.89 7.16 -1.34
C LYS A 3 -22.36 7.00 0.12
N GLU A 4 -23.62 6.65 0.31
CA GLU A 4 -24.22 6.44 1.64
C GLU A 4 -23.52 5.31 2.41
N ASP A 5 -23.15 4.22 1.72
CA ASP A 5 -22.39 3.12 2.34
C ASP A 5 -20.97 3.56 2.75
N LEU A 6 -20.30 4.37 1.92
CA LEU A 6 -18.96 4.89 2.22
C LEU A 6 -19.00 5.89 3.38
N ASP A 7 -20.00 6.78 3.39
CA ASP A 7 -20.21 7.74 4.47
C ASP A 7 -20.51 7.01 5.79
N PHE A 8 -21.30 5.92 5.76
CA PHE A 8 -21.54 5.08 6.94
C PHE A 8 -20.25 4.45 7.49
N VAL A 9 -19.42 3.87 6.62
CA VAL A 9 -18.16 3.22 7.03
C VAL A 9 -17.20 4.23 7.64
N ILE A 10 -17.06 5.41 7.02
CA ILE A 10 -16.13 6.42 7.54
C ILE A 10 -16.61 7.00 8.87
N ASP A 11 -17.92 7.25 9.02
CA ASP A 11 -18.51 7.73 10.28
C ASP A 11 -18.31 6.71 11.41
N TYR A 12 -18.51 5.42 11.12
CA TYR A 12 -18.23 4.34 12.06
C TYR A 12 -16.76 4.35 12.51
N LEU A 13 -15.81 4.47 11.58
CA LEU A 13 -14.39 4.47 11.89
C LEU A 13 -13.97 5.68 12.74
N PHE A 14 -14.55 6.86 12.49
CA PHE A 14 -14.24 8.08 13.26
C PHE A 14 -14.84 8.11 14.67
N GLN A 15 -15.85 7.30 14.96
CA GLN A 15 -16.42 7.18 16.30
C GLN A 15 -15.51 6.38 17.26
N LYS A 16 -14.56 5.59 16.75
CA LYS A 16 -13.69 4.76 17.56
C LYS A 16 -12.42 5.52 17.97
N GLU A 17 -12.06 5.45 19.25
CA GLU A 17 -10.77 5.95 19.75
C GLU A 17 -9.60 5.06 19.33
N ASN A 18 -9.86 3.75 19.20
CA ASN A 18 -8.87 2.72 18.90
C ASN A 18 -9.43 1.80 17.81
N TRP A 19 -8.65 1.58 16.76
CA TRP A 19 -9.01 0.63 15.70
C TRP A 19 -8.51 -0.77 16.00
N GLU A 20 -9.37 -1.75 15.79
CA GLU A 20 -9.12 -3.18 15.87
C GLU A 20 -8.85 -3.75 14.48
N ILE A 21 -8.53 -5.04 14.38
CA ILE A 21 -8.21 -5.67 13.10
C ILE A 21 -9.33 -5.53 12.06
N GLY A 22 -10.60 -5.60 12.47
CA GLY A 22 -11.75 -5.43 11.58
C GLY A 22 -11.80 -4.03 10.95
N ASP A 23 -11.43 -3.00 11.72
CA ASP A 23 -11.40 -1.62 11.25
C ASP A 23 -10.26 -1.42 10.23
N LEU A 24 -9.08 -1.99 10.51
CA LEU A 24 -7.96 -1.97 9.59
C LEU A 24 -8.30 -2.66 8.26
N ILE A 25 -9.09 -3.74 8.29
CA ILE A 25 -9.56 -4.43 7.07
C ILE A 25 -10.50 -3.52 6.27
N LEU A 26 -11.41 -2.79 6.94
CA LEU A 26 -12.29 -1.83 6.27
C LEU A 26 -11.48 -0.71 5.60
N ILE A 27 -10.52 -0.12 6.34
CA ILE A 27 -9.62 0.91 5.81
C ILE A 27 -8.87 0.39 4.57
N GLY A 28 -8.27 -0.80 4.68
CA GLY A 28 -7.50 -1.41 3.60
C GLY A 28 -8.32 -1.80 2.37
N ASN A 29 -9.59 -2.20 2.54
CA ASN A 29 -10.46 -2.58 1.42
C ASN A 29 -11.08 -1.38 0.70
N PHE A 30 -11.26 -0.26 1.40
CA PHE A 30 -11.97 0.89 0.86
C PHE A 30 -11.07 2.08 0.50
N TYR A 31 -9.74 1.96 0.65
CA TYR A 31 -8.78 3.05 0.43
C TYR A 31 -8.93 3.76 -0.93
N THR A 32 -9.21 3.02 -2.00
CA THR A 32 -9.35 3.59 -3.36
C THR A 32 -10.59 4.47 -3.52
N PHE A 33 -11.62 4.28 -2.70
CA PHE A 33 -12.87 5.05 -2.79
C PHE A 33 -12.82 6.38 -2.06
N TYR A 34 -11.84 6.57 -1.16
CA TYR A 34 -11.72 7.79 -0.37
C TYR A 34 -10.67 8.77 -0.94
N PRO A 35 -10.82 10.08 -0.67
CA PRO A 35 -9.78 11.05 -0.97
C PRO A 35 -8.48 10.73 -0.26
N THR A 36 -7.35 10.88 -0.94
CA THR A 36 -6.02 10.59 -0.39
C THR A 36 -5.72 11.35 0.90
N PRO A 37 -6.09 12.65 1.05
CA PRO A 37 -5.85 13.36 2.31
C PRO A 37 -6.58 12.75 3.51
N LEU A 38 -7.75 12.15 3.29
CA LEU A 38 -8.49 11.46 4.34
C LEU A 38 -7.79 10.16 4.72
N MET A 39 -7.49 9.32 3.72
CA MET A 39 -6.79 8.06 3.94
C MET A 39 -5.42 8.25 4.57
N SER A 40 -4.67 9.26 4.13
CA SER A 40 -3.38 9.62 4.69
C SER A 40 -3.47 9.89 6.20
N ARG A 41 -4.45 10.70 6.63
CA ARG A 41 -4.67 10.97 8.06
C ARG A 41 -4.95 9.69 8.83
N MET A 42 -5.80 8.82 8.31
CA MET A 42 -6.13 7.56 8.97
C MET A 42 -4.91 6.65 9.08
N VAL A 43 -4.15 6.47 8.00
CA VAL A 43 -2.95 5.61 8.01
C VAL A 43 -1.86 6.18 8.92
N ARG A 44 -1.75 7.50 9.06
CA ARG A 44 -0.86 8.14 10.05
C ARG A 44 -1.31 7.85 11.49
N GLU A 45 -2.60 7.78 11.78
CA GLU A 45 -3.08 7.34 13.11
C GLU A 45 -2.76 5.87 13.38
N ILE A 46 -2.83 4.99 12.36
CA ILE A 46 -2.38 3.59 12.48
C ILE A 46 -0.88 3.54 12.83
N LEU A 47 -0.06 4.32 12.11
CA LEU A 47 1.39 4.37 12.32
C LEU A 47 1.80 4.83 13.72
N LYS A 48 1.06 5.75 14.36
CA LYS A 48 1.31 6.17 15.75
C LYS A 48 1.21 5.03 16.75
N ARG A 49 0.56 3.92 16.38
CA ARG A 49 0.31 2.76 17.24
C ARG A 49 0.83 1.47 16.60
N VAL A 50 1.81 1.58 15.71
CA VAL A 50 2.34 0.43 14.96
C VAL A 50 2.87 -0.66 15.87
N ASP A 51 3.43 -0.32 17.03
CA ASP A 51 3.93 -1.30 18.00
C ASP A 51 2.80 -2.18 18.56
N TYR A 52 1.66 -1.58 18.88
CA TYR A 52 0.46 -2.30 19.34
C TYR A 52 -0.04 -3.28 18.27
N TYR A 53 -0.07 -2.85 17.00
CA TYR A 53 -0.48 -3.72 15.90
C TYR A 53 0.59 -4.77 15.56
N SER A 54 1.86 -4.54 15.90
CA SER A 54 2.96 -5.44 15.54
C SER A 54 3.10 -6.65 16.47
N GLU A 55 2.40 -6.68 17.61
CA GLU A 55 2.40 -7.82 18.54
C GLU A 55 1.82 -9.09 17.90
N ILE A 56 0.88 -8.93 16.96
CA ILE A 56 0.25 -10.03 16.23
C ILE A 56 0.69 -9.95 14.77
N SER A 57 1.26 -11.04 14.24
CA SER A 57 1.78 -11.09 12.87
C SER A 57 0.73 -10.73 11.81
N THR A 58 -0.52 -11.15 12.00
CA THR A 58 -1.63 -10.81 11.09
C THR A 58 -1.90 -9.30 11.03
N ASN A 59 -1.89 -8.62 12.18
CA ASN A 59 -2.11 -7.17 12.26
C ASN A 59 -0.94 -6.42 11.61
N ARG A 60 0.30 -6.87 11.87
CA ARG A 60 1.50 -6.34 11.21
C ARG A 60 1.39 -6.43 9.68
N ASN A 61 1.02 -7.59 9.16
CA ASN A 61 0.86 -7.79 7.71
C ASN A 61 -0.17 -6.81 7.12
N LEU A 62 -1.25 -6.54 7.85
CA LEU A 62 -2.28 -5.62 7.40
C LEU A 62 -1.79 -4.16 7.40
N VAL A 63 -0.98 -3.76 8.37
CA VAL A 63 -0.33 -2.44 8.39
C VAL A 63 0.64 -2.32 7.21
N GLU A 64 1.50 -3.32 6.98
CA GLU A 64 2.43 -3.36 5.85
C GLU A 64 1.69 -3.22 4.50
N CYS A 65 0.62 -4.00 4.31
CA CYS A 65 -0.23 -3.93 3.13
C CYS A 65 -0.89 -2.55 2.97
N THR A 66 -1.39 -1.97 4.07
CA THR A 66 -2.01 -0.64 4.05
C THR A 66 -1.03 0.45 3.63
N LEU A 67 0.23 0.38 4.09
CA LEU A 67 1.26 1.34 3.66
C LEU A 67 1.59 1.18 2.17
N ILE A 68 1.70 -0.05 1.68
CA ILE A 68 1.91 -0.34 0.26
C ILE A 68 0.76 0.21 -0.59
N ASN A 69 -0.49 -0.04 -0.20
CA ASN A 69 -1.68 0.51 -0.85
C ASN A 69 -1.67 2.04 -0.88
N MET A 70 -1.17 2.68 0.18
CA MET A 70 -1.01 4.14 0.19
C MET A 70 0.06 4.62 -0.78
N ILE A 71 1.18 3.90 -0.95
CA ILE A 71 2.19 4.24 -1.96
C ILE A 71 1.57 4.16 -3.35
N GLU A 72 0.89 3.06 -3.66
CA GLU A 72 0.21 2.82 -4.95
C GLU A 72 -0.76 3.98 -5.27
N ILE A 73 -1.78 4.21 -4.43
CA ILE A 73 -2.84 5.19 -4.73
C ILE A 73 -2.31 6.63 -4.77
N CYS A 74 -1.34 6.98 -3.90
CA CYS A 74 -0.73 8.31 -3.94
C CYS A 74 0.07 8.49 -5.23
N THR A 75 0.79 7.46 -5.67
CA THR A 75 1.58 7.51 -6.90
C THR A 75 0.66 7.61 -8.13
N GLU A 76 -0.39 6.80 -8.20
CA GLU A 76 -1.40 6.85 -9.27
C GLU A 76 -2.07 8.23 -9.38
N ARG A 77 -2.32 8.89 -8.24
CA ARG A 77 -2.95 10.22 -8.18
C ARG A 77 -1.95 11.37 -8.34
N GLY A 78 -0.65 11.10 -8.49
CA GLY A 78 0.40 12.11 -8.61
C GLY A 78 0.75 12.83 -7.29
N GLU A 79 0.32 12.31 -6.15
CA GLU A 79 0.62 12.82 -4.81
C GLU A 79 1.98 12.30 -4.32
N LEU A 80 3.04 12.59 -5.08
CA LEU A 80 4.34 11.92 -4.96
C LEU A 80 5.05 12.16 -3.62
N GLU A 81 4.85 13.32 -2.99
CA GLU A 81 5.39 13.60 -1.64
C GLU A 81 4.73 12.72 -0.58
N GLU A 82 3.43 12.50 -0.71
CA GLU A 82 2.67 11.65 0.20
C GLU A 82 3.05 10.17 0.00
N ALA A 83 3.19 9.74 -1.25
CA ALA A 83 3.74 8.42 -1.59
C ALA A 83 5.14 8.20 -0.99
N SER A 84 6.00 9.22 -1.07
CA SER A 84 7.36 9.18 -0.50
C SER A 84 7.37 9.06 1.03
N PHE A 85 6.40 9.67 1.69
CA PHE A 85 6.24 9.51 3.13
C PHE A 85 5.93 8.05 3.46
N PHE A 86 4.93 7.46 2.79
CA PHE A 86 4.53 6.07 3.05
C PHE A 86 5.61 5.06 2.64
N GLU A 87 6.37 5.32 1.57
CA GLU A 87 7.55 4.54 1.20
C GLU A 87 8.52 4.43 2.38
N LYS A 88 8.91 5.57 2.97
CA LYS A 88 9.87 5.62 4.10
C LYS A 88 9.35 4.91 5.33
N GLU A 89 8.05 5.00 5.63
CA GLU A 89 7.46 4.29 6.77
C GLU A 89 7.39 2.77 6.50
N ALA A 90 7.06 2.36 5.27
CA ALA A 90 7.05 0.96 4.86
C ALA A 90 8.45 0.32 4.92
N GLU A 91 9.51 1.04 4.54
CA GLU A 91 10.90 0.54 4.63
C GLU A 91 11.28 0.12 6.06
N LYS A 92 10.82 0.87 7.07
CA LYS A 92 11.10 0.57 8.48
C LYS A 92 10.44 -0.75 8.90
N LEU A 93 9.20 -0.98 8.47
CA LEU A 93 8.41 -2.16 8.85
C LEU A 93 8.80 -3.41 8.06
N LEU A 94 9.14 -3.25 6.78
CA LEU A 94 9.54 -4.35 5.88
C LEU A 94 11.02 -4.70 5.99
N SER A 95 11.69 -4.27 7.06
CA SER A 95 13.11 -4.55 7.35
C SER A 95 13.40 -6.04 7.63
N ASN A 96 12.38 -6.84 7.97
CA ASN A 96 12.52 -8.28 8.18
C ASN A 96 12.44 -9.05 6.85
N GLU A 97 13.41 -9.93 6.59
CA GLU A 97 13.52 -10.74 5.36
C GLU A 97 12.41 -11.79 5.19
N ARG A 98 11.62 -12.08 6.24
CA ARG A 98 10.63 -13.18 6.23
C ARG A 98 9.42 -12.95 5.32
N ASN A 99 9.03 -11.71 5.03
CA ASN A 99 7.83 -11.41 4.25
C ASN A 99 8.16 -11.12 2.78
N ALA A 100 8.56 -12.17 2.05
CA ALA A 100 8.98 -12.06 0.65
C ALA A 100 7.88 -11.50 -0.28
N TYR A 101 6.60 -11.82 0.00
CA TYR A 101 5.47 -11.34 -0.79
C TYR A 101 5.34 -9.81 -0.70
N HIS A 102 5.19 -9.25 0.50
CA HIS A 102 5.09 -7.79 0.67
C HIS A 102 6.34 -7.08 0.17
N ARG A 103 7.54 -7.66 0.35
CA ARG A 103 8.78 -7.08 -0.19
C ARG A 103 8.80 -7.04 -1.71
N THR A 104 8.23 -8.05 -2.38
CA THR A 104 8.14 -8.07 -3.85
C THR A 104 7.16 -7.01 -4.34
N VAL A 105 5.99 -6.90 -3.70
CA VAL A 105 5.03 -5.82 -4.01
C VAL A 105 5.67 -4.44 -3.75
N PHE A 106 6.32 -4.27 -2.59
CA PHE A 106 6.97 -3.03 -2.23
C PHE A 106 8.10 -2.63 -3.18
N LEU A 107 8.85 -3.61 -3.72
CA LEU A 107 9.84 -3.36 -4.77
C LEU A 107 9.18 -2.79 -6.03
N TYR A 108 8.03 -3.34 -6.42
CA TYR A 108 7.26 -2.81 -7.55
C TYR A 108 6.81 -1.37 -7.29
N GLU A 109 6.17 -1.11 -6.15
CA GLU A 109 5.66 0.23 -5.82
C GLU A 109 6.77 1.27 -5.70
N LYS A 110 7.94 0.90 -5.16
CA LYS A 110 9.13 1.76 -5.17
C LYS A 110 9.58 2.09 -6.59
N GLY A 111 9.61 1.09 -7.48
CA GLY A 111 9.93 1.28 -8.89
C GLY A 111 8.94 2.21 -9.59
N PHE A 112 7.65 2.03 -9.33
CA PHE A 112 6.60 2.87 -9.86
C PHE A 112 6.72 4.32 -9.38
N LEU A 113 6.94 4.53 -8.07
CA LEU A 113 7.15 5.86 -7.50
C LEU A 113 8.40 6.55 -8.06
N LYS A 114 9.52 5.82 -8.22
CA LYS A 114 10.73 6.36 -8.87
C LYS A 114 10.43 6.83 -10.29
N TYR A 115 9.78 5.98 -11.09
CA TYR A 115 9.39 6.32 -12.45
C TYR A 115 8.48 7.55 -12.50
N ALA A 116 7.46 7.61 -11.63
CA ALA A 116 6.54 8.74 -11.54
C ALA A 116 7.24 10.06 -11.15
N LYS A 117 8.35 10.00 -10.42
CA LYS A 117 9.23 11.15 -10.11
C LYS A 117 10.21 11.50 -11.24
N GLY A 118 10.21 10.77 -12.34
CA GLY A 118 11.11 10.96 -13.49
C GLY A 118 12.42 10.16 -13.43
N ASP A 119 12.58 9.26 -12.46
CA ASP A 119 13.72 8.34 -12.39
C ASP A 119 13.40 7.01 -13.10
N PHE A 120 13.89 6.89 -14.32
CA PHE A 120 13.67 5.71 -15.17
C PHE A 120 14.33 4.42 -14.66
N SER A 121 15.24 4.50 -13.67
CA SER A 121 15.77 3.29 -13.02
C SER A 121 14.67 2.49 -12.29
N GLY A 122 13.57 3.15 -11.92
CA GLY A 122 12.40 2.50 -11.33
C GLY A 122 11.74 1.45 -12.22
N ILE A 123 11.95 1.52 -13.54
CA ILE A 123 11.45 0.51 -14.48
C ILE A 123 12.11 -0.86 -14.22
N ASP A 124 13.39 -0.88 -13.87
CA ASP A 124 14.10 -2.13 -13.58
C ASP A 124 13.62 -2.73 -12.26
N ASP A 125 13.32 -1.90 -11.25
CA ASP A 125 12.69 -2.35 -10.01
C ASP A 125 11.32 -3.01 -10.26
N MET A 126 10.46 -2.37 -11.08
CA MET A 126 9.16 -2.94 -11.47
C MET A 126 9.30 -4.29 -12.20
N LYS A 127 10.23 -4.38 -13.16
CA LYS A 127 10.51 -5.64 -13.88
C LYS A 127 11.03 -6.73 -12.96
N ASN A 128 11.93 -6.39 -12.04
CA ASN A 128 12.47 -7.35 -11.07
C ASN A 128 11.38 -7.89 -10.15
N ALA A 129 10.44 -7.05 -9.70
CA ALA A 129 9.31 -7.51 -8.91
C ALA A 129 8.38 -8.45 -9.70
N ILE A 130 8.08 -8.12 -10.96
CA ILE A 130 7.32 -9.01 -11.86
C ILE A 130 8.03 -10.35 -12.03
N PHE A 131 9.33 -10.33 -12.30
CA PHE A 131 10.16 -11.54 -12.41
C PHE A 131 10.12 -12.38 -11.13
N CYS A 132 10.20 -11.76 -9.94
CA CYS A 132 10.05 -12.47 -8.67
C CYS A 132 8.70 -13.20 -8.57
N PHE A 133 7.60 -12.60 -9.00
CA PHE A 133 6.31 -13.28 -9.05
C PHE A 133 6.28 -14.44 -10.05
N GLU A 134 6.92 -14.29 -11.21
CA GLU A 134 6.99 -15.37 -12.21
C GLU A 134 7.75 -16.59 -11.69
N VAL A 135 8.96 -16.39 -11.16
CA VAL A 135 9.82 -17.50 -10.71
C VAL A 135 9.31 -18.20 -9.46
N THR A 136 8.51 -17.50 -8.64
CA THR A 136 7.85 -18.09 -7.46
C THR A 136 6.52 -18.76 -7.80
N GLY A 137 6.07 -18.71 -9.06
CA GLY A 137 4.81 -19.31 -9.51
C GLY A 137 3.56 -18.48 -9.20
N ALA A 138 3.71 -17.24 -8.76
CA ALA A 138 2.63 -16.29 -8.51
C ALA A 138 2.12 -15.63 -9.81
N ILE A 139 1.78 -16.46 -10.81
CA ILE A 139 1.50 -16.03 -12.20
C ILE A 139 0.39 -14.98 -12.33
N ASN A 140 -0.64 -15.04 -11.47
CA ASN A 140 -1.70 -14.03 -11.48
C ASN A 140 -1.21 -12.65 -11.03
N HIS A 141 -0.31 -12.59 -10.04
CA HIS A 141 0.32 -11.34 -9.60
C HIS A 141 1.25 -10.80 -10.70
N ALA A 142 2.07 -11.65 -11.31
CA ALA A 142 2.93 -11.26 -12.43
C ALA A 142 2.11 -10.61 -13.57
N LYS A 143 1.01 -11.24 -14.00
CA LYS A 143 0.11 -10.71 -15.04
C LYS A 143 -0.54 -9.38 -14.63
N HIS A 144 -0.96 -9.27 -13.37
CA HIS A 144 -1.57 -8.05 -12.84
C HIS A 144 -0.58 -6.88 -12.90
N TYR A 145 0.62 -7.05 -12.33
CA TYR A 145 1.66 -6.01 -12.29
C TYR A 145 2.25 -5.69 -13.68
N GLN A 146 2.34 -6.67 -14.57
CA GLN A 146 2.70 -6.43 -15.97
C GLN A 146 1.65 -5.55 -16.67
N SER A 147 0.36 -5.87 -16.50
CA SER A 147 -0.74 -5.08 -17.08
C SER A 147 -0.79 -3.66 -16.51
N HIS A 148 -0.50 -3.50 -15.22
CA HIS A 148 -0.36 -2.18 -14.60
C HIS A 148 0.84 -1.41 -15.19
N MET A 149 2.02 -2.06 -15.30
CA MET A 149 3.23 -1.45 -15.84
C MET A 149 3.00 -0.93 -17.27
N GLU A 150 2.36 -1.73 -18.12
CA GLU A 150 2.01 -1.35 -19.49
C GLU A 150 1.02 -0.19 -19.58
N LYS A 151 0.21 0.06 -18.55
CA LYS A 151 -0.70 1.21 -18.51
C LYS A 151 0.04 2.48 -18.10
N VAL A 152 0.92 2.40 -17.10
CA VAL A 152 1.63 3.58 -16.56
C VAL A 152 2.80 4.04 -17.43
N LEU A 153 3.39 3.16 -18.25
CA LEU A 153 4.48 3.50 -19.18
C LEU A 153 4.01 4.03 -20.55
N LYS A 154 2.70 4.16 -20.77
CA LYS A 154 2.12 4.72 -22.01
C LYS A 154 1.97 6.23 -21.91
#